data_AF-A0A6I5QNQ2-F1
#
_entry.id   AF-A0A6I5QNQ2-F1
#
_cell.length_a   1.000
_cell.length_b   1.000
_cell.length_c   1.000
_cell.angle_alpha   90.00
_cell.angle_beta   90.00
_cell.angle_gamma   90.00
#
_symmetry.space_group_name_H-M   'P 1'
#
loop_
_entity.id
_entity.type
_entity.pdbx_description
1 polymer ?
#
loop_
_entity_poly.entity_id
_entity_poly.type
_entity_poly.pdbx_seq_one_letter_code
_entity_poly.pdbx_strand_id
1 'polypeptide(L)'
;MPVVQLRRSDAPMLPFPDDADLFQLLWYPQAYDEWGYNPRVEVYWRDSKTLSADSVLIPIYENHEDIFVVHECRVQPEIIVEYPYIELLSEDEQKIIWDWEDEQNDPLARYQYCLSTCPGTKVGGYPDYSGQGAPSWSGATGHTLKYLLTLSDDEWDGGSFPRWRPIEQQFPPGRTVIEEQPDGSAIQRIQYTPDEERELENWSRERRSQYHAERAALGTYLKYPMNVFVDTSVDPWTYQTA
;
A
#
# COMPACT_ATOMS: atom_id res chain seq x y z
N MET A 1 -3.15 13.48 13.95
CA MET A 1 -3.08 12.09 14.46
C MET A 1 -1.94 11.36 13.76
N PRO A 2 -1.03 10.64 14.47
CA PRO A 2 -0.01 9.83 13.82
C PRO A 2 -0.64 8.64 13.11
N VAL A 3 -0.23 8.38 11.86
CA VAL A 3 -0.74 7.26 11.05
C VAL A 3 0.36 6.35 10.54
N VAL A 4 1.59 6.87 10.46
CA VAL A 4 2.79 6.08 10.21
C VAL A 4 3.85 6.50 11.20
N GLN A 5 4.54 5.52 11.79
CA GLN A 5 5.75 5.72 12.57
C GLN A 5 6.79 4.68 12.14
N LEU A 6 7.93 5.14 11.64
CA LEU A 6 9.01 4.26 11.17
C LEU A 6 10.30 4.65 11.87
N ARG A 7 10.99 3.67 12.47
CA ARG A 7 12.35 3.87 13.00
C ARG A 7 13.36 3.70 11.88
N ARG A 8 14.50 4.40 11.98
CA ARG A 8 15.63 4.25 11.04
C ARG A 8 16.11 2.80 10.93
N SER A 9 16.04 2.03 12.03
CA SER A 9 16.38 0.60 12.04
C SER A 9 15.47 -0.25 11.17
N ASP A 10 14.20 0.15 11.07
CA ASP A 10 13.15 -0.65 10.43
C ASP A 10 12.97 -0.22 8.96
N ALA A 11 13.29 1.04 8.64
CA ALA A 11 13.23 1.61 7.30
C ALA A 11 14.54 2.32 6.89
N PRO A 12 15.68 1.61 6.80
CA PRO A 12 16.99 2.22 6.55
C PRO A 12 17.13 2.82 5.13
N MET A 13 16.22 2.49 4.21
CA MET A 13 16.18 3.03 2.86
C MET A 13 15.67 4.48 2.79
N LEU A 14 15.00 4.96 3.85
CA LEU A 14 14.49 6.32 3.90
C LEU A 14 15.61 7.33 4.17
N PRO A 15 15.48 8.57 3.67
CA PRO A 15 16.50 9.61 3.79
C PRO A 15 16.48 10.28 5.17
N PHE A 16 16.70 9.51 6.24
CA PHE A 16 16.76 10.04 7.61
C PHE A 16 17.85 11.12 7.74
N PRO A 17 17.53 12.33 8.25
CA PRO A 17 18.52 13.31 8.69
C PRO A 17 19.46 12.72 9.75
N ASP A 18 20.71 13.18 9.81
CA ASP A 18 21.74 12.62 10.70
C ASP A 18 21.33 12.59 12.17
N ASP A 19 20.53 13.55 12.62
CA ASP A 19 20.05 13.74 13.99
C ASP A 19 18.66 13.13 14.28
N ALA A 20 18.07 12.41 13.33
CA ALA A 20 16.73 11.81 13.48
C ALA A 20 16.76 10.28 13.34
N ASP A 21 16.11 9.55 14.25
CA ASP A 21 15.94 8.09 14.18
C ASP A 21 14.47 7.65 14.05
N LEU A 22 13.54 8.60 14.03
CA LEU A 22 12.10 8.38 13.90
C LEU A 22 11.50 9.27 12.80
N PHE A 23 10.80 8.63 11.86
CA PHE A 23 9.92 9.26 10.90
C PHE A 23 8.49 9.15 11.39
N GLN A 24 7.73 10.23 11.30
CA GLN A 24 6.29 10.23 11.57
C GLN A 24 5.53 10.93 10.45
N LEU A 25 4.46 10.28 9.99
CA LEU A 25 3.42 10.92 9.21
C LEU A 25 2.19 11.12 10.09
N LEU A 26 1.78 12.36 10.21
CA LEU A 26 0.57 12.75 10.92
C LEU A 26 -0.46 13.18 9.88
N TRP A 27 -1.72 12.84 10.07
CA TRP A 27 -2.80 13.42 9.27
C TRP A 27 -3.80 14.18 10.13
N TYR A 28 -4.47 15.13 9.50
CA TYR A 28 -5.62 15.81 10.06
C TYR A 28 -6.86 14.99 9.73
N PRO A 29 -7.66 14.54 10.73
CA PRO A 29 -8.74 13.57 10.54
C PRO A 29 -10.03 14.18 9.97
N GLN A 30 -9.88 15.15 9.06
CA GLN A 30 -10.97 15.82 8.37
C GLN A 30 -10.55 16.05 6.92
N ALA A 31 -11.39 15.61 5.98
CA ALA A 31 -11.20 15.94 4.58
C ALA A 31 -11.33 17.46 4.39
N TYR A 32 -10.44 18.02 3.57
CA TYR A 32 -10.63 19.35 3.02
C TYR A 32 -11.31 19.21 1.65
N ASP A 33 -12.40 19.94 1.46
CA ASP A 33 -13.19 20.00 0.23
C ASP A 33 -12.37 20.52 -0.97
N GLU A 34 -11.37 21.35 -0.70
CA GLU A 34 -10.48 21.97 -1.69
C GLU A 34 -9.38 21.03 -2.25
N TRP A 35 -9.10 19.87 -1.64
CA TRP A 35 -8.00 18.97 -2.03
C TRP A 35 -8.42 17.53 -2.37
N GLY A 36 -9.70 17.30 -2.71
CA GLY A 36 -10.13 16.04 -3.30
C GLY A 36 -10.38 14.89 -2.33
N TYR A 37 -10.94 15.17 -1.14
CA TYR A 37 -11.30 14.18 -0.10
C TYR A 37 -10.11 13.46 0.57
N ASN A 38 -8.87 13.93 0.39
CA ASN A 38 -7.71 13.39 1.12
C ASN A 38 -7.43 14.21 2.40
N PRO A 39 -6.92 13.57 3.46
CA PRO A 39 -6.60 14.27 4.70
C PRO A 39 -5.32 15.09 4.52
N ARG A 40 -5.25 16.27 5.16
CA ARG A 40 -3.99 17.02 5.21
C ARG A 40 -2.98 16.23 6.02
N VAL A 41 -1.88 15.80 5.40
CA VAL A 41 -0.77 15.16 6.10
C VAL A 41 0.27 16.17 6.55
N GLU A 42 1.13 15.80 7.49
CA GLU A 42 2.35 16.47 7.91
C GLU A 42 3.43 15.41 8.20
N VAL A 43 4.66 15.68 7.77
CA VAL A 43 5.80 14.77 7.95
C VAL A 43 6.77 15.36 8.97
N TYR A 44 7.28 14.50 9.86
CA TYR A 44 8.25 14.87 10.88
C TYR A 44 9.40 13.86 10.95
N TRP A 45 10.62 14.39 11.03
CA TRP A 45 11.83 13.64 11.38
C TRP A 45 12.24 14.03 12.80
N ARG A 46 12.44 13.05 13.69
CA ARG A 46 12.67 13.29 15.12
C ARG A 46 13.74 12.36 15.69
N ASP A 47 14.40 12.82 16.75
CA ASP A 47 15.12 11.95 17.67
C ASP A 47 14.12 11.36 18.68
N SER A 48 13.93 10.05 18.64
CA SER A 48 13.01 9.30 19.49
C SER A 48 13.30 9.49 20.99
N LYS A 49 14.53 9.84 21.37
CA LYS A 49 14.92 10.14 22.76
C LYS A 49 14.35 11.46 23.28
N THR A 50 13.99 12.36 22.39
CA THR A 50 13.39 13.66 22.75
C THR A 50 11.89 13.57 23.02
N LEU A 51 11.26 12.45 22.71
CA LEU A 51 9.83 12.25 22.91
C LEU A 51 9.54 11.80 24.35
N SER A 52 8.55 12.45 24.97
CA SER A 52 8.03 12.01 26.27
C SER A 52 7.05 10.85 26.09
N ALA A 53 6.92 10.00 27.11
CA ALA A 53 5.90 8.93 27.10
C ALA A 53 4.47 9.48 26.97
N ASP A 54 4.23 10.73 27.37
CA ASP A 54 2.94 11.42 27.25
C ASP A 54 2.65 11.93 25.83
N SER A 55 3.61 11.81 24.90
CA SER A 55 3.46 12.24 23.50
C SER A 55 2.57 11.30 22.66
N VAL A 56 2.12 10.18 23.23
CA VAL A 56 1.32 9.12 22.58
C VAL A 56 -0.19 9.31 22.78
N LEU A 57 -0.65 10.51 23.18
CA LEU A 57 -2.08 10.77 23.19
C LEU A 57 -2.56 10.84 21.73
N ILE A 58 -3.17 9.74 21.25
CA ILE A 58 -4.06 9.78 20.09
C ILE A 58 -5.15 10.78 20.46
N PRO A 59 -5.24 11.95 19.80
CA PRO A 59 -6.22 12.93 20.20
C PRO A 59 -7.61 12.33 19.97
N ILE A 60 -8.46 12.35 20.99
CA ILE A 60 -9.86 11.96 20.85
C ILE A 60 -10.54 13.12 20.11
N TYR A 61 -10.88 12.91 18.84
CA TYR A 61 -11.58 13.90 18.04
C TYR A 61 -13.09 13.65 18.15
N GLU A 62 -13.86 14.61 18.67
CA GLU A 62 -15.32 14.49 18.78
C GLU A 62 -16.06 14.66 17.43
N ASN A 63 -15.41 15.30 16.44
CA ASN A 63 -15.94 15.53 15.10
C ASN A 63 -14.94 15.03 14.05
N HIS A 64 -14.92 13.72 13.81
CA HIS A 64 -14.17 13.10 12.73
C HIS A 64 -15.16 12.56 11.69
N GLU A 65 -14.76 12.54 10.42
CA GLU A 65 -15.40 11.61 9.49
C GLU A 65 -14.89 10.21 9.83
N ASP A 66 -15.80 9.23 10.00
CA ASP A 66 -15.48 7.85 10.40
C ASP A 66 -14.37 7.22 9.52
N ILE A 67 -14.20 7.73 8.30
CA ILE A 67 -13.22 7.28 7.30
C ILE A 67 -11.76 7.66 7.62
N PHE A 68 -11.48 8.61 8.51
CA PHE A 68 -10.10 9.00 8.87
C PHE A 68 -9.64 8.55 10.25
N VAL A 69 -10.39 7.64 10.88
CA VAL A 69 -10.01 7.02 12.14
C VAL A 69 -8.96 5.95 11.88
N VAL A 70 -7.84 6.02 12.61
CA VAL A 70 -6.78 5.03 12.54
C VAL A 70 -6.83 4.16 13.78
N HIS A 71 -6.78 2.86 13.56
CA HIS A 71 -6.65 1.87 14.62
C HIS A 71 -5.17 1.49 14.77
N GLU A 72 -4.72 1.35 16.01
CA GLU A 72 -3.40 0.77 16.27
C GLU A 72 -3.35 -0.63 15.65
N CYS A 73 -2.35 -0.85 14.80
CA CYS A 73 -2.13 -2.12 14.14
C CYS A 73 -0.65 -2.48 14.16
N ARG A 74 -0.36 -3.77 14.00
CA ARG A 74 1.00 -4.26 13.81
C ARG A 74 1.19 -4.54 12.33
N VAL A 75 2.20 -3.92 11.73
CA VAL A 75 2.61 -4.22 10.35
C VAL A 75 3.51 -5.46 10.31
N GLN A 76 3.43 -6.22 9.22
CA GLN A 76 4.34 -7.31 8.88
C GLN A 76 4.96 -6.97 7.51
N PRO A 77 6.09 -6.23 7.48
CA PRO A 77 6.65 -5.76 6.21
C PRO A 77 7.26 -6.91 5.40
N GLU A 78 7.01 -6.91 4.10
CA GLU A 78 7.69 -7.77 3.13
C GLU A 78 8.62 -6.95 2.23
N ILE A 79 9.74 -7.55 1.83
CA ILE A 79 10.63 -6.96 0.83
C ILE A 79 10.20 -7.46 -0.54
N ILE A 80 9.74 -6.53 -1.37
CA ILE A 80 9.31 -6.81 -2.73
C ILE A 80 10.21 -6.11 -3.75
N VAL A 81 10.28 -6.69 -4.95
CA VAL A 81 10.85 -6.03 -6.12
C VAL A 81 9.70 -5.55 -6.99
N GLU A 82 9.74 -4.26 -7.32
CA GLU A 82 8.76 -3.56 -8.12
C GLU A 82 9.49 -2.59 -9.08
N TYR A 83 8.82 -2.16 -10.15
CA TYR A 83 9.41 -1.35 -11.23
C TYR A 83 8.64 -0.03 -11.42
N PRO A 84 9.22 0.99 -12.10
CA PRO A 84 8.57 2.29 -12.27
C PRO A 84 7.19 2.18 -12.91
N TYR A 85 6.31 3.12 -12.58
CA TYR A 85 5.07 3.33 -13.32
C TYR A 85 5.38 3.54 -14.81
N ILE A 86 4.60 2.94 -15.73
CA ILE A 86 4.99 2.84 -17.14
C ILE A 86 5.24 4.20 -17.79
N GLU A 87 4.49 5.23 -17.40
CA GLU A 87 4.63 6.60 -17.93
C GLU A 87 5.90 7.32 -17.44
N LEU A 88 6.59 6.79 -16.44
CA LEU A 88 7.89 7.30 -15.98
C LEU A 88 9.06 6.74 -16.80
N LEU A 89 8.82 5.73 -17.64
CA LEU A 89 9.83 5.14 -18.51
C LEU A 89 9.99 5.94 -19.80
N SER A 90 11.13 5.80 -20.47
CA SER A 90 11.33 6.37 -21.80
C SER A 90 10.42 5.72 -22.85
N GLU A 91 10.13 6.43 -23.95
CA GLU A 91 9.31 5.89 -25.04
C GLU A 91 9.85 4.57 -25.61
N ASP A 92 11.18 4.43 -25.69
CA ASP A 92 11.84 3.21 -26.16
C ASP A 92 11.62 2.04 -25.18
N GLU A 93 11.71 2.28 -23.88
CA GLU A 93 11.46 1.27 -22.85
C GLU A 93 9.98 0.85 -22.81
N GLN A 94 9.06 1.82 -22.91
CA GLN A 94 7.63 1.54 -23.00
C GLN A 94 7.33 0.66 -24.21
N LYS A 95 7.93 0.97 -25.36
CA LYS A 95 7.77 0.18 -26.59
C LYS A 95 8.28 -1.26 -26.42
N ILE A 96 9.45 -1.45 -25.82
CA ILE A 96 9.98 -2.80 -25.54
C ILE A 96 9.03 -3.60 -24.67
N ILE A 97 8.44 -2.96 -23.65
CA ILE A 97 7.48 -3.60 -22.74
C ILE A 97 6.21 -3.99 -23.50
N TRP A 98 5.61 -3.09 -24.28
CA TRP A 98 4.39 -3.39 -25.03
C TRP A 98 4.60 -4.48 -26.07
N ASP A 99 5.71 -4.44 -26.81
CA ASP A 99 6.06 -5.50 -27.77
C ASP A 99 6.18 -6.86 -27.04
N TRP A 100 6.78 -6.89 -25.83
CA TRP A 100 6.84 -8.10 -25.01
C TRP A 100 5.46 -8.57 -24.52
N GLU A 101 4.60 -7.66 -24.05
CA GLU A 101 3.24 -7.99 -23.57
C GLU A 101 2.37 -8.60 -24.67
N ASP A 102 2.46 -8.07 -25.89
CA ASP A 102 1.75 -8.56 -27.08
C ASP A 102 2.20 -9.97 -27.48
N GLU A 103 3.48 -10.30 -27.27
CA GLU A 103 4.05 -11.61 -27.60
C GLU A 103 3.65 -12.73 -26.63
N GLN A 104 3.38 -12.43 -25.35
CA GLN A 104 3.21 -13.46 -24.32
C GLN A 104 1.91 -14.29 -24.45
N ASN A 105 0.88 -13.77 -25.15
CA ASN A 105 -0.47 -14.37 -25.20
C ASN A 105 -0.97 -14.85 -23.81
N ASP A 106 -0.56 -14.15 -22.76
CA ASP A 106 -0.85 -14.46 -21.36
C ASP A 106 -1.49 -13.21 -20.72
N PRO A 107 -2.70 -13.30 -20.15
CA PRO A 107 -3.30 -12.19 -19.42
C PRO A 107 -2.48 -11.73 -18.21
N LEU A 108 -1.56 -12.56 -17.70
CA LEU A 108 -0.63 -12.21 -16.61
C LEU A 108 0.60 -11.43 -17.08
N ALA A 109 0.85 -11.37 -18.39
CA ALA A 109 1.93 -10.58 -18.95
C ALA A 109 1.49 -9.13 -19.12
N ARG A 110 1.25 -8.48 -17.97
CA ARG A 110 0.93 -7.05 -17.91
C ARG A 110 1.90 -6.38 -16.97
N TYR A 111 2.87 -5.67 -17.51
CA TYR A 111 3.90 -4.94 -16.79
C TYR A 111 3.29 -4.03 -15.73
N GLN A 112 2.35 -3.17 -16.11
CA GLN A 112 1.78 -2.19 -15.18
C GLN A 112 1.12 -2.85 -13.96
N TYR A 113 0.51 -4.03 -14.14
CA TYR A 113 -0.22 -4.72 -13.07
C TYR A 113 0.63 -5.75 -12.31
N CYS A 114 1.54 -6.46 -12.99
CA CYS A 114 2.25 -7.61 -12.43
C CYS A 114 3.72 -7.34 -12.10
N LEU A 115 4.30 -6.25 -12.59
CA LEU A 115 5.73 -5.96 -12.43
C LEU A 115 6.01 -4.55 -11.91
N SER A 116 5.24 -3.55 -12.34
CA SER A 116 5.44 -2.13 -12.05
C SER A 116 5.18 -1.79 -10.58
N THR A 117 4.15 -1.03 -10.25
CA THR A 117 3.92 -0.54 -8.89
C THR A 117 3.08 -1.54 -8.10
N CYS A 118 3.63 -2.09 -7.02
CA CYS A 118 2.86 -2.91 -6.10
C CYS A 118 1.74 -2.06 -5.48
N PRO A 119 0.50 -2.59 -5.44
CA PRO A 119 -0.59 -1.99 -4.68
C PRO A 119 -0.24 -1.95 -3.19
N GLY A 120 -0.99 -1.14 -2.46
CA GLY A 120 -0.96 -1.15 -1.01
C GLY A 120 -0.01 -0.18 -0.33
N THR A 121 0.00 -0.26 1.00
CA THR A 121 0.85 0.59 1.84
C THR A 121 2.29 0.12 1.75
N LYS A 122 3.19 0.99 1.29
CA LYS A 122 4.60 0.65 1.08
C LYS A 122 5.53 1.82 1.35
N VAL A 123 6.77 1.50 1.68
CA VAL A 123 7.84 2.46 1.98
C VAL A 123 8.96 2.30 0.96
N GLY A 124 9.34 3.40 0.31
CA GLY A 124 10.22 3.39 -0.86
C GLY A 124 9.54 2.75 -2.08
N GLY A 125 10.36 2.47 -3.10
CA GLY A 125 9.88 1.94 -4.38
C GLY A 125 9.41 3.03 -5.33
N TYR A 126 8.29 2.80 -6.01
CA TYR A 126 7.69 3.66 -7.02
C TYR A 126 6.22 3.95 -6.69
N PRO A 127 5.76 5.21 -6.80
CA PRO A 127 4.37 5.57 -6.56
C PRO A 127 3.46 5.00 -7.64
N ASP A 128 2.28 4.51 -7.24
CA ASP A 128 1.18 4.26 -8.17
C ASP A 128 0.37 5.53 -8.39
N TYR A 129 0.04 5.85 -9.64
CA TYR A 129 -0.81 6.98 -9.97
C TYR A 129 -2.26 6.58 -10.26
N SER A 130 -2.62 5.31 -10.07
CA SER A 130 -3.99 4.80 -10.18
C SER A 130 -4.68 5.16 -11.49
N GLY A 131 -3.94 5.06 -12.60
CA GLY A 131 -4.42 5.43 -13.93
C GLY A 131 -4.50 6.93 -14.19
N GLN A 132 -4.15 7.77 -13.21
CA GLN A 132 -3.88 9.18 -13.43
C GLN A 132 -2.48 9.34 -14.00
N GLY A 133 -2.28 10.36 -14.83
CA GLY A 133 -0.97 10.62 -15.41
C GLY A 133 0.06 10.98 -14.35
N ALA A 134 1.29 10.49 -14.50
CA ALA A 134 2.37 10.81 -13.58
C ALA A 134 2.60 12.33 -13.53
N PRO A 135 2.40 13.01 -12.37
CA PRO A 135 2.45 14.47 -12.33
C PRO A 135 3.91 14.96 -12.38
N SER A 136 4.12 16.15 -12.95
CA SER A 136 5.40 16.84 -12.86
C SER A 136 5.56 17.45 -11.46
N TRP A 137 6.21 16.73 -10.54
CA TRP A 137 6.42 17.22 -9.17
C TRP A 137 7.67 18.11 -9.07
N SER A 138 7.45 19.40 -8.81
CA SER A 138 8.47 20.33 -8.33
C SER A 138 7.98 20.94 -7.02
N GLY A 139 8.84 20.96 -5.99
CA GLY A 139 8.51 21.55 -4.70
C GLY A 139 8.23 23.05 -4.81
N ALA A 140 7.74 23.67 -3.74
CA ALA A 140 7.48 25.12 -3.70
C ALA A 140 8.71 25.99 -4.03
N THR A 141 9.90 25.40 -3.88
CA THR A 141 11.23 25.94 -4.16
C THR A 141 11.74 25.64 -5.59
N GLY A 142 11.01 24.83 -6.37
CA GLY A 142 11.40 24.35 -7.69
C GLY A 142 12.27 23.08 -7.67
N HIS A 143 12.53 22.50 -6.50
CA HIS A 143 13.35 21.28 -6.39
C HIS A 143 12.56 20.01 -6.68
N THR A 144 13.23 18.99 -7.21
CA THR A 144 12.63 17.66 -7.41
C THR A 144 12.29 17.04 -6.05
N LEU A 145 11.02 16.70 -5.87
CA LEU A 145 10.59 15.97 -4.68
C LEU A 145 10.97 14.49 -4.81
N LYS A 146 11.28 13.86 -3.67
CA LYS A 146 11.53 12.42 -3.59
C LYS A 146 10.32 11.72 -3.03
N TYR A 147 9.87 10.69 -3.73
CA TYR A 147 8.86 9.76 -3.22
C TYR A 147 9.38 9.04 -1.98
N LEU A 148 8.57 8.97 -0.92
CA LEU A 148 8.89 8.27 0.32
C LEU A 148 8.07 7.02 0.53
N LEU A 149 6.74 7.13 0.42
CA LEU A 149 5.82 6.05 0.77
C LEU A 149 4.46 6.28 0.11
N THR A 150 3.71 5.19 -0.02
CA THR A 150 2.29 5.19 -0.37
C THR A 150 1.49 4.69 0.83
N LEU A 151 0.38 5.36 1.12
CA LEU A 151 -0.66 4.85 2.01
C LEU A 151 -1.86 4.43 1.18
N SER A 152 -2.41 3.26 1.48
CA SER A 152 -3.50 2.66 0.73
C SER A 152 -4.55 2.07 1.66
N ASP A 153 -5.79 2.03 1.18
CA ASP A 153 -6.92 1.35 1.79
C ASP A 153 -6.95 -0.15 1.50
N ASP A 154 -6.30 -0.60 0.44
CA ASP A 154 -6.14 -2.02 0.16
C ASP A 154 -4.69 -2.46 0.35
N GLU A 155 -4.44 -3.72 0.70
CA GLU A 155 -3.08 -4.32 0.76
C GLU A 155 -2.65 -4.85 -0.61
N TRP A 156 -3.59 -5.40 -1.39
CA TRP A 156 -3.35 -5.93 -2.72
C TRP A 156 -4.63 -5.91 -3.56
N ASP A 157 -4.48 -5.90 -4.89
CA ASP A 157 -5.59 -5.87 -5.82
C ASP A 157 -5.89 -7.24 -6.44
N GLY A 158 -7.16 -7.51 -6.78
CA GLY A 158 -7.55 -8.76 -7.42
C GLY A 158 -7.06 -8.93 -8.87
N GLY A 159 -6.63 -7.85 -9.53
CA GLY A 159 -6.24 -7.79 -10.94
C GLY A 159 -4.79 -8.19 -11.22
N SER A 160 -3.92 -8.13 -10.21
CA SER A 160 -2.51 -8.55 -10.27
C SER A 160 -2.28 -10.03 -9.92
N PHE A 161 -3.36 -10.81 -9.82
CA PHE A 161 -3.32 -12.26 -9.55
C PHE A 161 -2.56 -12.57 -8.22
N PRO A 162 -1.86 -13.71 -7.97
CA PRO A 162 -1.23 -13.91 -6.65
C PRO A 162 0.06 -13.10 -6.46
N ARG A 163 0.47 -12.27 -7.42
CA ARG A 163 1.81 -11.66 -7.46
C ARG A 163 2.11 -10.76 -6.26
N TRP A 164 1.15 -9.90 -5.91
CA TRP A 164 1.26 -8.90 -4.84
C TRP A 164 0.54 -9.33 -3.56
N ARG A 165 -0.06 -10.52 -3.56
CA ARG A 165 -0.61 -11.07 -2.32
C ARG A 165 0.54 -11.29 -1.34
N PRO A 166 0.37 -10.94 -0.05
CA PRO A 166 1.33 -11.28 0.99
C PRO A 166 1.66 -12.78 0.95
N ILE A 167 2.90 -13.16 1.28
CA ILE A 167 3.39 -14.54 1.17
C ILE A 167 2.52 -15.49 1.99
N GLU A 168 2.04 -15.06 3.15
CA GLU A 168 1.13 -15.82 4.00
C GLU A 168 -0.30 -15.96 3.43
N GLN A 169 -0.69 -15.11 2.47
CA GLN A 169 -1.99 -15.11 1.80
C GLN A 169 -1.95 -15.70 0.38
N GLN A 170 -0.76 -15.83 -0.24
CA GLN A 170 -0.58 -16.52 -1.52
C GLN A 170 -1.04 -17.99 -1.45
N PHE A 171 -1.04 -18.54 -0.25
CA PHE A 171 -1.71 -19.78 0.09
C PHE A 171 -2.84 -19.44 1.07
N PRO A 172 -4.09 -19.22 0.61
CA PRO A 172 -5.19 -19.22 1.56
C PRO A 172 -5.15 -20.53 2.36
N PRO A 173 -5.72 -20.56 3.57
CA PRO A 173 -6.08 -21.85 4.14
C PRO A 173 -6.94 -22.57 3.11
N GLY A 174 -6.47 -23.73 2.68
CA GLY A 174 -6.94 -24.42 1.49
C GLY A 174 -6.44 -23.88 0.13
N ARG A 175 -6.23 -24.81 -0.79
CA ARG A 175 -5.69 -24.58 -2.13
C ARG A 175 -6.81 -24.36 -3.14
N THR A 176 -6.66 -23.35 -3.98
CA THR A 176 -7.52 -23.19 -5.16
C THR A 176 -7.27 -24.36 -6.11
N VAL A 177 -8.33 -25.13 -6.38
CA VAL A 177 -8.34 -26.18 -7.39
C VAL A 177 -9.35 -25.84 -8.48
N ILE A 178 -8.96 -26.10 -9.72
CA ILE A 178 -9.86 -26.03 -10.86
C ILE A 178 -10.45 -27.43 -11.04
N GLU A 179 -11.77 -27.54 -10.90
CA GLU A 179 -12.51 -28.79 -11.07
C GLU A 179 -13.23 -28.75 -12.42
N GLU A 180 -12.76 -29.56 -13.36
CA GLU A 180 -13.44 -29.76 -14.64
C GLU A 180 -14.75 -30.51 -14.41
N GLN A 181 -15.82 -29.93 -14.93
CA GLN A 181 -17.16 -30.49 -14.89
C GLN A 181 -17.39 -31.42 -16.09
N PRO A 182 -18.30 -32.40 -15.98
CA PRO A 182 -18.63 -33.31 -17.08
C PRO A 182 -19.14 -32.64 -18.36
N ASP A 183 -19.62 -31.40 -18.27
CA ASP A 183 -20.07 -30.59 -19.40
C ASP A 183 -18.95 -29.79 -20.09
N GLY A 184 -17.70 -29.96 -19.63
CA GLY A 184 -16.52 -29.26 -20.14
C GLY A 184 -16.33 -27.84 -19.56
N SER A 185 -17.19 -27.40 -18.64
CA SER A 185 -16.94 -26.18 -17.88
C SER A 185 -15.94 -26.44 -16.76
N ALA A 186 -15.32 -25.38 -16.23
CA ALA A 186 -14.40 -25.48 -15.10
C ALA A 186 -14.91 -24.59 -13.97
N ILE A 187 -15.01 -25.15 -12.76
CA ILE A 187 -15.35 -24.38 -11.56
C ILE A 187 -14.13 -24.25 -10.66
N GLN A 188 -13.97 -23.08 -10.07
CA GLN A 188 -12.93 -22.83 -9.08
C GLN A 188 -13.46 -23.20 -7.69
N ARG A 189 -12.72 -24.04 -6.96
CA ARG A 189 -13.07 -24.46 -5.60
C ARG A 189 -11.86 -24.32 -4.68
N ILE A 190 -12.09 -23.99 -3.41
CA ILE A 190 -11.05 -24.01 -2.38
C ILE A 190 -11.07 -25.39 -1.71
N GLN A 191 -9.93 -26.09 -1.76
CA GLN A 191 -9.70 -27.40 -1.15
C GLN A 191 -8.84 -27.25 0.10
N TYR A 192 -9.41 -27.49 1.27
CA TYR A 192 -8.72 -27.40 2.54
C TYR A 192 -7.96 -28.71 2.85
N THR A 193 -6.89 -28.61 3.64
CA THR A 193 -6.24 -29.76 4.27
C THR A 193 -7.17 -30.37 5.34
N PRO A 194 -6.99 -31.65 5.74
CA PRO A 194 -7.84 -32.27 6.74
C PRO A 194 -7.88 -31.55 8.11
N ASP A 195 -6.80 -30.87 8.47
CA ASP A 195 -6.74 -30.10 9.72
C ASP A 195 -7.50 -28.77 9.59
N GLU A 196 -7.39 -28.08 8.45
CA GLU A 196 -8.18 -26.89 8.13
C GLU A 196 -9.68 -27.21 8.02
N GLU A 197 -10.05 -28.34 7.40
CA GLU A 197 -11.46 -28.78 7.34
C GLU A 197 -12.05 -28.99 8.73
N ARG A 198 -11.26 -29.53 9.66
CA ARG A 198 -11.68 -29.78 11.04
C ARG A 198 -11.92 -28.48 11.82
N GLU A 199 -11.12 -27.44 11.58
CA GLU A 199 -11.36 -26.11 12.17
C GLU A 199 -12.64 -25.46 11.62
N LEU A 200 -12.93 -25.67 10.33
CA LEU A 200 -14.04 -25.05 9.60
C LEU A 200 -15.37 -25.81 9.72
N GLU A 201 -15.35 -27.05 10.20
CA GLU A 201 -16.47 -28.01 10.16
C GLU A 201 -17.76 -27.46 10.78
N ASN A 202 -17.62 -26.62 11.81
CA ASN A 202 -18.74 -26.05 12.56
C ASN A 202 -19.03 -24.57 12.26
N TRP A 203 -18.36 -23.99 11.27
CA TRP A 203 -18.51 -22.56 10.97
C TRP A 203 -19.64 -22.30 9.98
N SER A 204 -20.43 -21.25 10.24
CA SER A 204 -21.39 -20.74 9.26
C SER A 204 -20.67 -20.20 8.02
N ARG A 205 -21.40 -20.06 6.91
CA ARG A 205 -20.88 -19.41 5.70
C ARG A 205 -20.37 -18.00 6.00
N GLU A 206 -21.10 -17.25 6.81
CA GLU A 206 -20.71 -15.90 7.25
C GLU A 206 -19.41 -15.93 8.06
N ARG A 207 -19.24 -16.89 8.98
CA ARG A 207 -18.00 -16.99 9.78
C ARG A 207 -16.80 -17.37 8.93
N ARG A 208 -16.97 -18.24 7.93
CA ARG A 208 -15.92 -18.56 6.95
C ARG A 208 -15.55 -17.32 6.12
N SER A 209 -16.54 -16.56 5.66
CA SER A 209 -16.32 -15.30 4.94
C SER A 209 -15.59 -14.26 5.81
N GLN A 210 -15.98 -14.13 7.08
CA GLN A 210 -15.32 -13.25 8.04
C GLN A 210 -13.89 -13.68 8.34
N TYR A 211 -13.60 -14.97 8.49
CA TYR A 211 -12.23 -15.44 8.71
C TYR A 211 -11.29 -15.12 7.55
N HIS A 212 -11.79 -15.21 6.31
CA HIS A 212 -11.05 -14.78 5.13
C HIS A 212 -10.86 -13.26 5.09
N ALA A 213 -11.85 -12.48 5.55
CA ALA A 213 -11.77 -11.02 5.64
C ALA A 213 -10.92 -10.50 6.81
N GLU A 214 -10.95 -11.16 7.97
CA GLU A 214 -10.10 -10.89 9.15
C GLU A 214 -8.62 -11.15 8.85
N ARG A 215 -8.34 -11.92 7.79
CA ARG A 215 -7.00 -12.19 7.26
C ARG A 215 -6.74 -11.51 5.92
N ALA A 216 -7.64 -10.63 5.49
CA ALA A 216 -7.40 -9.70 4.41
C ALA A 216 -6.93 -8.36 4.99
N ALA A 217 -6.20 -7.63 4.15
CA ALA A 217 -5.77 -6.24 4.31
C ALA A 217 -6.55 -5.40 5.33
N LEU A 218 -5.82 -4.79 6.28
CA LEU A 218 -6.31 -3.62 7.02
C LEU A 218 -6.54 -2.48 6.03
N GLY A 219 -7.79 -2.03 5.90
CA GLY A 219 -8.07 -0.81 5.17
C GLY A 219 -7.96 0.44 6.02
N THR A 220 -7.17 1.40 5.53
CA THR A 220 -7.51 2.82 5.70
C THR A 220 -8.66 3.15 4.74
N TYR A 221 -9.38 4.27 4.81
CA TYR A 221 -10.50 4.53 3.88
C TYR A 221 -10.14 5.59 2.83
N LEU A 222 -8.93 5.47 2.28
CA LEU A 222 -8.43 6.39 1.25
C LEU A 222 -9.12 6.08 -0.08
N LYS A 223 -9.71 7.09 -0.73
CA LYS A 223 -10.37 6.89 -2.04
C LYS A 223 -9.39 6.50 -3.15
N TYR A 224 -8.13 6.91 -3.01
CA TYR A 224 -7.00 6.58 -3.87
C TYR A 224 -5.76 6.41 -3.00
N PRO A 225 -4.79 5.58 -3.40
CA PRO A 225 -3.51 5.51 -2.72
C PRO A 225 -2.87 6.90 -2.66
N MET A 226 -2.50 7.32 -1.45
CA MET A 226 -1.91 8.63 -1.19
C MET A 226 -0.39 8.50 -1.25
N ASN A 227 0.22 9.15 -2.24
CA ASN A 227 1.67 9.16 -2.38
C ASN A 227 2.27 10.37 -1.64
N VAL A 228 3.30 10.10 -0.84
CA VAL A 228 3.96 11.12 -0.02
C VAL A 228 5.33 11.43 -0.59
N PHE A 229 5.54 12.70 -0.91
CA PHE A 229 6.80 13.19 -1.44
C PHE A 229 7.40 14.22 -0.49
N VAL A 230 8.73 14.19 -0.33
CA VAL A 230 9.47 15.17 0.47
C VAL A 230 10.54 15.85 -0.35
N ASP A 231 10.76 17.13 -0.04
CA ASP A 231 11.91 17.85 -0.55
C ASP A 231 13.10 17.58 0.38
N THR A 232 14.10 16.82 -0.08
CA THR A 232 15.31 16.52 0.71
C THR A 232 16.37 17.61 0.63
N SER A 233 16.12 18.69 -0.12
CA SER A 233 17.10 19.77 -0.34
C SER A 233 16.83 21.03 0.49
N VAL A 234 15.65 21.12 1.09
CA VAL A 234 15.31 22.12 2.11
C VAL A 234 15.42 21.48 3.48
N ASP A 235 15.80 22.29 4.47
CA ASP A 235 15.64 21.99 5.90
C ASP A 235 14.26 21.35 6.15
N PRO A 236 14.11 20.35 7.04
CA PRO A 236 13.25 19.15 6.88
C PRO A 236 11.71 19.36 6.93
N TRP A 237 11.21 20.51 6.49
CA TRP A 237 9.87 21.02 6.78
C TRP A 237 8.96 21.20 5.56
N THR A 238 9.36 20.74 4.36
CA THR A 238 8.56 20.91 3.13
C THR A 238 8.22 19.57 2.48
N TYR A 239 6.92 19.25 2.45
CA TYR A 239 6.35 18.04 1.83
C TYR A 239 5.19 18.42 0.88
N GLN A 240 4.86 17.54 -0.04
CA GLN A 240 3.65 17.62 -0.87
C GLN A 240 2.99 16.25 -1.00
N THR A 241 1.67 16.24 -1.13
CA THR A 241 0.85 15.04 -1.38
C THR A 241 0.36 15.03 -2.81
N ALA A 242 0.38 13.85 -3.43
CA ALA A 242 -0.25 13.55 -4.71
C ALA A 242 -1.51 12.71 -4.48
#